data_AF-A0A9D6H844-F1
#
_entry.id   AF-A0A9D6H844-F1
#
_cell.length_a   1.000
_cell.length_b   1.000
_cell.length_c   1.000
_cell.angle_alpha   90.00
_cell.angle_beta   90.00
_cell.angle_gamma   90.00
#
_symmetry.space_group_name_H-M   'P 1'
#
loop_
_entity.id
_entity.type
_entity.pdbx_description
1 polymer ?
#
loop_
_entity_poly.entity_id
_entity_poly.type
_entity_poly.pdbx_seq_one_letter_code
_entity_poly.pdbx_strand_id
1 'polypeptide(L)'
;MHRRSDARVRAACAMFAAALLCAGCQTTVTTSDGTPPAPKPTAGPTTPESARPNAIAVTFGPKPADTDGNLLPDTLQVTAYLFARPHPAPLFAEGSFHFAIYRLGESGTPESPGAAPLRTWVFDADAVRAARSRALVGPCHEFQLSLLASRGTDALPVESVDLVAWFAPDDGGDLVGLRGVRSVQFPRPLR
;
A
#
# COMPACT_ATOMS: atom_id res chain seq x y z
N MET A 1 25.38 71.78 -44.11
CA MET A 1 24.10 71.19 -43.64
C MET A 1 24.11 69.68 -43.89
N HIS A 2 24.62 68.80 -43.00
CA HIS A 2 24.50 67.33 -43.21
C HIS A 2 24.64 66.45 -41.93
N ARG A 3 24.69 67.03 -40.72
CA ARG A 3 25.00 66.27 -39.48
C ARG A 3 23.79 65.93 -38.57
N ARG A 4 22.58 66.35 -38.93
CA ARG A 4 21.37 66.19 -38.08
C ARG A 4 20.48 64.99 -38.44
N SER A 5 20.70 64.33 -39.58
CA SER A 5 19.91 63.17 -40.05
C SER A 5 20.27 61.88 -39.30
N ASP A 6 21.55 61.64 -39.03
CA ASP A 6 22.04 60.32 -38.61
C ASP A 6 21.69 59.98 -37.16
N ALA A 7 21.56 60.99 -36.29
CA ALA A 7 21.17 60.80 -34.89
C ALA A 7 19.70 60.35 -34.75
N ARG A 8 18.82 60.82 -35.64
CA ARG A 8 17.39 60.48 -35.61
C ARG A 8 17.13 59.06 -36.10
N VAL A 9 17.89 58.61 -37.11
CA VAL A 9 17.82 57.24 -37.63
C VAL A 9 18.34 56.23 -36.60
N ARG A 10 19.44 56.53 -35.91
CA ARG A 10 20.00 55.66 -34.87
C ARG A 10 19.10 55.54 -33.64
N ALA A 11 18.45 56.62 -33.22
CA ALA A 11 17.48 56.60 -32.12
C ALA A 11 16.21 55.82 -32.47
N ALA A 12 15.73 55.92 -33.72
CA ALA A 12 14.55 55.18 -34.19
C ALA A 12 14.82 53.66 -34.25
N CYS A 13 15.98 53.22 -34.73
CA CYS A 13 16.35 51.79 -34.74
C CYS A 13 16.52 51.20 -33.33
N ALA A 14 17.06 51.98 -32.38
CA ALA A 14 17.22 51.51 -31.00
C ALA A 14 15.88 51.33 -30.28
N MET A 15 14.90 52.21 -30.51
CA MET A 15 13.55 52.06 -29.96
C MET A 15 12.79 50.88 -30.56
N PHE A 16 12.95 50.60 -31.86
CA PHE A 16 12.29 49.47 -32.52
C PHE A 16 12.85 48.12 -32.04
N ALA A 17 14.17 48.03 -31.82
CA ALA A 17 14.81 46.85 -31.26
C ALA A 17 14.42 46.59 -29.80
N ALA A 18 14.24 47.65 -29.00
CA ALA A 18 13.77 47.52 -27.61
C ALA A 18 12.31 47.05 -27.53
N ALA A 19 11.44 47.50 -28.44
CA ALA A 19 10.04 47.08 -28.48
C ALA A 19 9.87 45.60 -28.89
N LEU A 20 10.75 45.08 -29.77
CA LEU A 20 10.75 43.68 -30.19
C LEU A 20 11.24 42.71 -29.09
N LEU A 21 12.09 43.17 -28.17
CA LEU A 21 12.57 42.37 -27.03
C LEU A 21 11.54 42.25 -25.89
N CYS A 22 10.53 43.13 -25.85
CA CYS A 22 9.45 43.07 -24.86
C CYS A 22 8.24 42.22 -25.32
N ALA A 23 8.23 41.72 -26.55
CA ALA A 23 7.27 40.72 -27.01
C ALA A 23 7.69 39.34 -26.51
N GLY A 24 7.57 39.14 -25.19
CA GLY A 24 7.81 37.84 -24.57
C GLY A 24 6.90 36.78 -25.17
N CYS A 25 7.46 35.64 -25.55
CA CYS A 25 6.71 34.43 -25.88
C CYS A 25 5.84 34.03 -24.70
N GLN A 26 4.59 34.47 -24.68
CA GLN A 26 3.59 33.99 -23.74
C GLN A 26 3.09 32.65 -24.31
N THR A 27 3.73 31.55 -23.92
CA THR A 27 3.20 30.21 -24.17
C THR A 27 1.99 30.01 -23.26
N THR A 28 0.81 30.41 -23.74
CA THR A 28 -0.45 30.04 -23.13
C THR A 28 -0.61 28.53 -23.31
N VAL A 29 -0.21 27.75 -22.31
CA VAL A 29 -0.45 26.30 -22.29
C VAL A 29 -1.93 26.13 -21.91
N THR A 30 -2.81 26.24 -22.89
CA THR A 30 -4.21 25.84 -22.76
C THR A 30 -4.31 24.36 -23.11
N THR A 31 -5.08 23.59 -22.35
CA THR A 31 -5.51 22.25 -22.81
C THR A 31 -6.40 22.39 -24.04
N SER A 32 -6.65 21.28 -24.76
CA SER A 32 -7.39 21.26 -26.02
C SER A 32 -8.81 21.85 -25.93
N ASP A 33 -9.36 21.96 -24.72
CA ASP A 33 -10.67 22.53 -24.38
C ASP A 33 -10.61 23.99 -23.91
N GLY A 34 -9.44 24.63 -23.95
CA GLY A 34 -9.24 26.02 -23.55
C GLY A 34 -9.20 26.23 -22.03
N THR A 35 -9.25 25.17 -21.23
CA THR A 35 -9.16 25.29 -19.77
C THR A 35 -7.72 25.47 -19.30
N PRO A 36 -7.50 26.12 -18.14
CA PRO A 36 -6.19 26.14 -17.51
C PRO A 36 -5.77 24.71 -17.15
N PRO A 37 -4.51 24.32 -17.38
CA PRO A 37 -4.02 23.01 -16.99
C PRO A 37 -4.17 22.84 -15.48
N ALA A 38 -4.52 21.62 -15.06
CA ALA A 38 -4.63 21.27 -13.65
C ALA A 38 -3.34 21.69 -12.92
N PRO A 39 -3.44 22.19 -11.67
CA PRO A 39 -2.26 22.55 -10.90
C PRO A 39 -1.31 21.35 -10.83
N LYS A 40 -0.01 21.62 -10.97
CA LYS A 40 1.01 20.57 -10.90
C LYS A 40 0.85 19.82 -9.58
N PRO A 41 0.75 18.47 -9.60
CA PRO A 41 0.65 17.69 -8.37
C PRO A 41 1.81 18.08 -7.42
N THR A 42 1.47 18.53 -6.23
CA THR A 42 2.45 18.74 -5.16
C THR A 42 2.82 17.40 -4.55
N ALA A 43 4.10 17.21 -4.20
CA ALA A 43 4.52 16.03 -3.47
C ALA A 43 3.72 15.91 -2.17
N GLY A 44 3.12 14.75 -1.94
CA GLY A 44 2.44 14.46 -0.68
C GLY A 44 3.45 14.40 0.48
N PRO A 45 2.97 14.49 1.73
CA PRO A 45 3.82 14.31 2.90
C PRO A 45 4.49 12.93 2.84
N THR A 46 5.82 12.90 2.93
CA THR A 46 6.59 11.66 3.02
C THR A 46 6.51 11.10 4.43
N THR A 47 6.53 9.78 4.54
CA THR A 47 6.68 9.10 5.82
C THR A 47 8.12 9.33 6.33
N PRO A 48 8.31 9.88 7.54
CA PRO A 48 9.65 10.02 8.13
C PRO A 48 10.35 8.67 8.25
N GLU A 49 11.68 8.64 8.10
CA GLU A 49 12.46 7.40 8.24
C GLU A 49 12.37 6.79 9.65
N SER A 50 12.14 7.62 10.67
CA SER A 50 11.93 7.19 12.05
C SER A 50 10.51 6.73 12.34
N ALA A 51 9.58 6.84 11.39
CA ALA A 51 8.18 6.52 11.63
C ALA A 51 7.99 5.02 11.91
N ARG A 52 7.14 4.72 12.90
CA ARG A 52 6.83 3.34 13.30
C ARG A 52 5.45 2.92 12.82
N PRO A 53 5.27 1.65 12.43
CA PRO A 53 3.96 1.17 12.02
C PRO A 53 2.97 1.25 13.19
N ASN A 54 1.77 1.77 12.91
CA ASN A 54 0.67 1.87 13.87
C ASN A 54 -0.70 1.50 13.23
N ALA A 55 -0.65 0.94 12.02
CA ALA A 55 -1.78 0.34 11.34
C ALA A 55 -1.31 -0.73 10.35
N ILE A 56 -2.16 -1.74 10.17
CA ILE A 56 -2.03 -2.76 9.14
C ILE A 56 -3.26 -2.72 8.22
N ALA A 57 -3.04 -2.88 6.93
CA ALA A 57 -4.06 -3.33 6.01
C ALA A 57 -3.69 -4.70 5.44
N VAL A 58 -4.67 -5.58 5.29
CA VAL A 58 -4.50 -6.92 4.74
C VAL A 58 -5.48 -7.11 3.59
N THR A 59 -4.98 -7.63 2.46
CA THR A 59 -5.77 -8.06 1.32
C THR A 59 -5.54 -9.55 1.07
N PHE A 60 -6.51 -10.19 0.41
CA PHE A 60 -6.51 -11.62 0.16
C PHE A 60 -6.51 -11.89 -1.34
N GLY A 61 -5.93 -13.02 -1.73
CA GLY A 61 -6.21 -13.61 -3.03
C GLY A 61 -7.72 -13.84 -3.20
N PRO A 62 -8.24 -13.77 -4.44
CA PRO A 62 -9.69 -13.81 -4.70
C PRO A 62 -10.36 -15.12 -4.25
N LYS A 63 -9.61 -16.23 -4.20
CA LYS A 63 -10.06 -17.52 -3.70
C LYS A 63 -8.89 -18.23 -3.01
N PRO A 64 -9.11 -18.92 -1.87
CA PRO A 64 -8.11 -19.83 -1.34
C PRO A 64 -7.81 -20.94 -2.37
N ALA A 65 -6.55 -21.33 -2.46
CA ALA A 65 -6.07 -22.32 -3.42
C ALA A 65 -6.15 -23.74 -2.84
N ASP A 66 -6.42 -24.70 -3.72
CA ASP A 66 -6.19 -26.14 -3.49
C ASP A 66 -4.81 -26.46 -4.10
N THR A 67 -3.84 -26.78 -3.26
CA THR A 67 -2.43 -26.98 -3.60
C THR A 67 -2.03 -28.45 -3.56
N ASP A 68 -2.79 -29.32 -2.90
CA ASP A 68 -2.55 -30.77 -2.84
C ASP A 68 -3.47 -31.58 -3.77
N GLY A 69 -4.48 -30.94 -4.38
CA GLY A 69 -5.37 -31.51 -5.39
C GLY A 69 -6.53 -32.32 -4.81
N ASN A 70 -6.85 -32.17 -3.52
CA ASN A 70 -7.90 -32.95 -2.86
C ASN A 70 -9.31 -32.30 -2.94
N LEU A 71 -9.44 -31.19 -3.68
CA LEU A 71 -10.65 -30.39 -3.88
C LEU A 71 -11.09 -29.56 -2.67
N LEU A 72 -10.30 -29.50 -1.60
CA LEU A 72 -10.48 -28.58 -0.49
C LEU A 72 -9.49 -27.42 -0.61
N PRO A 73 -9.95 -26.17 -0.44
CA PRO A 73 -9.02 -25.05 -0.39
C PRO A 73 -8.16 -25.12 0.87
N ASP A 74 -6.84 -25.16 0.70
CA ASP A 74 -5.89 -25.33 1.80
C ASP A 74 -4.98 -24.13 2.05
N THR A 75 -4.83 -23.22 1.07
CA THR A 75 -3.87 -22.11 1.17
C THR A 75 -4.51 -20.77 0.87
N LEU A 76 -4.33 -19.79 1.76
CA LEU A 76 -4.75 -18.40 1.54
C LEU A 76 -3.53 -17.52 1.22
N GLN A 77 -3.54 -16.89 0.04
CA GLN A 77 -2.58 -15.85 -0.32
C GLN A 77 -2.96 -14.54 0.38
N VAL A 78 -2.00 -13.92 1.06
CA VAL A 78 -2.21 -12.70 1.84
C VAL A 78 -1.16 -11.66 1.47
N THR A 79 -1.61 -10.42 1.24
CA THR A 79 -0.72 -9.26 1.12
C THR A 79 -0.97 -8.33 2.30
N ALA A 80 0.08 -8.03 3.06
CA ALA A 80 0.04 -7.17 4.23
C ALA A 80 0.81 -5.87 4.00
N TYR A 81 0.22 -4.76 4.41
CA TYR A 81 0.79 -3.41 4.33
C TYR A 81 0.88 -2.82 5.73
N LEU A 82 2.04 -2.25 6.06
CA LEU A 82 2.24 -1.51 7.31
C LEU A 82 2.21 -0.02 7.04
N PHE A 83 1.51 0.74 7.88
CA PHE A 83 1.40 2.19 7.77
C PHE A 83 1.79 2.85 9.08
N ALA A 84 2.47 4.00 8.98
CA ALA A 84 2.66 4.93 10.09
C ALA A 84 1.69 6.11 9.93
N ARG A 85 0.46 5.97 10.43
CA ARG A 85 -0.51 7.07 10.35
C ARG A 85 0.01 8.31 11.09
N PRO A 86 -0.26 9.53 10.59
CA PRO A 86 -1.19 9.84 9.49
C PRO A 86 -0.57 9.74 8.07
N HIS A 87 0.64 9.21 7.92
CA HIS A 87 1.28 9.12 6.60
C HIS A 87 0.58 8.06 5.72
N PRO A 88 0.22 8.40 4.47
CA PRO A 88 -0.59 7.53 3.62
C PRO A 88 0.24 6.43 2.93
N ALA A 89 1.56 6.57 2.84
CA ALA A 89 2.41 5.60 2.17
C ALA A 89 2.76 4.43 3.10
N PRO A 90 2.65 3.17 2.64
CA PRO A 90 3.08 2.03 3.43
C PRO A 90 4.61 1.99 3.53
N LEU A 91 5.12 1.27 4.52
CA LEU A 91 6.54 1.14 4.84
C LEU A 91 6.91 -0.30 5.20
N PHE A 92 8.20 -0.60 5.14
CA PHE A 92 8.76 -1.80 5.74
C PHE A 92 9.14 -1.55 7.20
N ALA A 93 8.97 -2.55 8.04
CA ALA A 93 9.47 -2.58 9.40
C ALA A 93 10.06 -3.97 9.70
N GLU A 94 10.97 -4.04 10.67
CA GLU A 94 11.46 -5.31 11.21
C GLU A 94 10.52 -5.75 12.36
N GLY A 95 10.25 -7.04 12.42
CA GLY A 95 9.23 -7.60 13.29
C GLY A 95 8.69 -8.92 12.77
N SER A 96 7.68 -9.45 13.45
CA SER A 96 6.98 -10.67 13.06
C SER A 96 5.52 -10.40 12.69
N PHE A 97 5.03 -11.13 11.69
CA PHE A 97 3.61 -11.14 11.35
C PHE A 97 2.94 -12.38 11.94
N HIS A 98 1.78 -12.16 12.54
CA HIS A 98 0.97 -13.20 13.14
C HIS A 98 -0.40 -13.20 12.50
N PHE A 99 -0.90 -14.40 12.23
CA PHE A 99 -2.22 -14.62 11.67
C PHE A 99 -2.93 -15.71 12.47
N ALA A 100 -4.24 -15.57 12.63
CA ALA A 100 -5.06 -16.61 13.21
C ALA A 100 -6.44 -16.62 12.57
N ILE A 101 -7.03 -17.81 12.47
CA ILE A 101 -8.43 -17.99 12.08
C ILE A 101 -9.23 -18.61 13.22
N TYR A 102 -10.44 -18.11 13.39
CA TYR A 102 -11.41 -18.55 14.41
C TYR A 102 -12.74 -18.86 13.75
N ARG A 103 -13.68 -19.46 14.50
CA ARG A 103 -15.08 -19.44 14.06
C ARG A 103 -15.58 -18.00 14.03
N LEU A 104 -16.59 -17.76 13.22
CA LEU A 104 -17.23 -16.45 13.12
C LEU A 104 -17.70 -15.98 14.51
N GLY A 105 -17.31 -14.77 14.90
CA GLY A 105 -17.63 -14.15 16.18
C GLY A 105 -16.73 -14.53 17.36
N GLU A 106 -15.77 -15.46 17.18
CA GLU A 106 -14.95 -15.99 18.29
C GLU A 106 -13.53 -15.42 18.35
N SER A 107 -13.14 -14.53 17.42
CA SER A 107 -11.75 -14.11 17.23
C SER A 107 -11.17 -13.20 18.32
N GLY A 108 -12.00 -12.41 19.01
CA GLY A 108 -11.55 -11.42 20.00
C GLY A 108 -10.80 -10.24 19.36
N THR A 109 -9.83 -9.69 20.08
CA THR A 109 -8.92 -8.63 19.59
C THR A 109 -7.47 -9.12 19.67
N PRO A 110 -6.51 -8.45 19.00
CA PRO A 110 -5.09 -8.81 19.13
C PRO A 110 -4.58 -8.82 20.58
N GLU A 111 -5.09 -7.94 21.44
CA GLU A 111 -4.71 -7.83 22.86
C GLU A 111 -5.45 -8.83 23.76
N SER A 112 -6.61 -9.31 23.31
CA SER A 112 -7.42 -10.31 24.00
C SER A 112 -7.94 -11.32 22.98
N PRO A 113 -7.06 -12.22 22.49
CA PRO A 113 -7.41 -13.16 21.44
C PRO A 113 -8.46 -14.17 21.92
N GLY A 114 -9.25 -14.68 20.98
CA GLY A 114 -10.16 -15.80 21.23
C GLY A 114 -9.45 -17.02 21.81
N ALA A 115 -10.16 -17.79 22.63
CA ALA A 115 -9.55 -18.89 23.37
C ALA A 115 -9.12 -20.10 22.50
N ALA A 116 -9.74 -20.30 21.34
CA ALA A 116 -9.59 -21.52 20.54
C ALA A 116 -9.46 -21.20 19.03
N PRO A 117 -8.28 -20.77 18.56
CA PRO A 117 -8.04 -20.61 17.13
C PRO A 117 -8.16 -21.96 16.43
N LEU A 118 -8.78 -21.96 15.25
CA LEU A 118 -8.77 -23.12 14.35
C LEU A 118 -7.36 -23.32 13.77
N ARG A 119 -6.64 -22.22 13.54
CA ARG A 119 -5.28 -22.23 13.03
C ARG A 119 -4.54 -20.93 13.34
N THR A 120 -3.22 -21.03 13.51
CA THR A 120 -2.31 -19.90 13.71
C THR A 120 -1.10 -20.02 12.80
N TRP A 121 -0.58 -18.88 12.36
CA TRP A 121 0.69 -18.78 11.63
C TRP A 121 1.53 -17.64 12.22
N VAL A 122 2.83 -17.88 12.29
CA VAL A 122 3.81 -16.89 12.72
C VAL A 122 4.90 -16.85 11.65
N PHE A 123 5.12 -15.67 11.10
CA PHE A 123 6.26 -15.36 10.24
C PHE A 123 7.23 -14.53 11.07
N ASP A 124 8.38 -15.11 11.38
CA ASP A 124 9.45 -14.44 12.12
C ASP A 124 10.13 -13.34 11.27
N ALA A 125 11.06 -12.60 11.87
CA ALA A 125 11.72 -11.47 11.23
C ALA A 125 12.41 -11.83 9.90
N ASP A 126 13.02 -13.02 9.81
CA ASP A 126 13.69 -13.45 8.59
C ASP A 126 12.67 -13.82 7.50
N ALA A 127 11.59 -14.50 7.86
CA ALA A 127 10.49 -14.78 6.94
C ALA A 127 9.79 -13.49 6.47
N VAL A 128 9.58 -12.52 7.35
CA VAL A 128 9.02 -11.20 7.01
C VAL A 128 9.94 -10.45 6.06
N ARG A 129 11.26 -10.46 6.30
CA ARG A 129 12.23 -9.84 5.39
C ARG A 129 12.22 -10.50 4.01
N ALA A 130 12.11 -11.83 3.96
CA ALA A 130 12.02 -12.60 2.71
C ALA A 130 10.70 -12.36 1.97
N ALA A 131 9.61 -12.08 2.69
CA ALA A 131 8.29 -11.81 2.13
C ALA A 131 8.13 -10.39 1.53
N ARG A 132 9.16 -9.54 1.58
CA ARG A 132 9.09 -8.17 1.06
C ARG A 132 8.85 -8.15 -0.44
N SER A 133 7.82 -7.43 -0.84
CA SER A 133 7.37 -7.26 -2.21
C SER A 133 6.94 -5.80 -2.46
N ARG A 134 6.45 -5.53 -3.67
CA ARG A 134 5.97 -4.20 -4.05
C ARG A 134 4.71 -4.30 -4.90
N ALA A 135 3.62 -3.75 -4.37
CA ALA A 135 2.37 -3.60 -5.09
C ALA A 135 2.21 -2.17 -5.64
N LEU A 136 1.17 -1.93 -6.43
CA LEU A 136 0.84 -0.59 -6.95
C LEU A 136 0.68 0.46 -5.82
N VAL A 137 0.17 0.03 -4.66
CA VAL A 137 -0.01 0.87 -3.46
C VAL A 137 1.31 1.22 -2.77
N GLY A 138 2.37 0.43 -2.98
CA GLY A 138 3.68 0.63 -2.34
C GLY A 138 4.31 -0.66 -1.78
N PRO A 139 5.30 -0.55 -0.88
CA PRO A 139 5.92 -1.71 -0.23
C PRO A 139 4.88 -2.55 0.54
N CYS A 140 5.03 -3.87 0.47
CA CYS A 140 4.14 -4.83 1.11
C CYS A 140 4.87 -6.13 1.46
N HIS A 141 4.21 -7.00 2.21
CA HIS A 141 4.67 -8.35 2.49
C HIS A 141 3.67 -9.36 1.93
N GLU A 142 4.15 -10.38 1.22
CA GLU A 142 3.32 -11.43 0.62
C GLU A 142 3.54 -12.76 1.34
N PHE A 143 2.46 -13.33 1.87
CA PHE A 143 2.48 -14.54 2.69
C PHE A 143 1.53 -15.60 2.14
N GLN A 144 1.86 -16.87 2.39
CA GLN A 144 1.00 -18.01 2.16
C GLN A 144 0.59 -18.62 3.49
N LEU A 145 -0.70 -18.55 3.80
CA LEU A 145 -1.28 -19.17 4.99
C LEU A 145 -1.78 -20.57 4.61
N SER A 146 -0.89 -21.57 4.69
CA SER A 146 -1.24 -22.97 4.41
C SER A 146 -1.84 -23.64 5.65
N LEU A 147 -3.03 -24.22 5.51
CA LEU A 147 -3.69 -25.06 6.51
C LEU A 147 -2.92 -26.37 6.73
N LEU A 148 -2.18 -26.83 5.71
CA LEU A 148 -1.40 -28.07 5.73
C LEU A 148 -0.03 -27.94 6.42
N ALA A 149 0.44 -26.70 6.62
CA ALA A 149 1.68 -26.44 7.36
C ALA A 149 1.68 -27.17 8.72
N SER A 150 2.84 -27.45 9.30
CA SER A 150 2.95 -28.03 10.65
C SER A 150 2.02 -29.24 10.92
N ARG A 151 1.82 -30.11 9.91
CA ARG A 151 0.92 -31.28 9.96
C ARG A 151 -0.55 -30.94 10.20
N GLY A 152 -1.02 -29.81 9.68
CA GLY A 152 -2.42 -29.41 9.76
C GLY A 152 -3.32 -30.11 8.74
N THR A 153 -4.56 -29.65 8.66
CA THR A 153 -5.58 -30.17 7.74
C THR A 153 -6.43 -29.02 7.21
N ASP A 154 -6.84 -29.14 5.96
CA ASP A 154 -7.79 -28.30 5.24
C ASP A 154 -9.25 -28.71 5.45
N ALA A 155 -9.50 -29.84 6.13
CA ALA A 155 -10.82 -30.27 6.57
C ALA A 155 -11.31 -29.43 7.76
N LEU A 156 -11.51 -28.13 7.54
CA LEU A 156 -12.06 -27.24 8.55
C LEU A 156 -13.48 -27.66 8.93
N PRO A 157 -13.88 -27.55 10.22
CA PRO A 157 -15.24 -27.89 10.66
C PRO A 157 -16.30 -26.88 10.21
N VAL A 158 -15.89 -25.78 9.58
CA VAL A 158 -16.71 -24.64 9.16
C VAL A 158 -16.33 -24.24 7.74
N GLU A 159 -17.26 -23.58 7.04
CA GLU A 159 -17.04 -23.06 5.67
C GLU A 159 -16.68 -21.57 5.67
N SER A 160 -16.71 -20.92 6.83
CA SER A 160 -16.36 -19.51 6.99
C SER A 160 -15.66 -19.31 8.32
N VAL A 161 -14.61 -18.49 8.30
CA VAL A 161 -13.76 -18.21 9.45
C VAL A 161 -13.51 -16.73 9.58
N ASP A 162 -13.29 -16.30 10.82
CA ASP A 162 -12.82 -14.96 11.13
C ASP A 162 -11.30 -14.96 11.15
N LEU A 163 -10.69 -14.24 10.21
CA LEU A 163 -9.25 -14.01 10.16
C LEU A 163 -8.88 -12.70 10.87
N VAL A 164 -7.92 -12.82 11.77
CA VAL A 164 -7.24 -11.69 12.42
C VAL A 164 -5.75 -11.74 12.12
N ALA A 165 -5.13 -10.56 12.15
CA ALA A 165 -3.70 -10.41 11.91
C ALA A 165 -3.14 -9.31 12.82
N TRP A 166 -1.89 -9.47 13.23
CA TRP A 166 -1.17 -8.41 13.92
C TRP A 166 0.33 -8.48 13.58
N PHE A 167 1.00 -7.35 13.75
CA PHE A 167 2.43 -7.22 13.61
C PHE A 167 3.03 -6.92 14.98
N ALA A 168 4.07 -7.66 15.35
CA ALA A 168 4.85 -7.42 16.55
C ALA A 168 6.20 -6.83 16.14
N PRO A 169 6.43 -5.52 16.36
CA PRO A 169 7.71 -4.89 16.06
C PRO A 169 8.86 -5.48 16.88
N ASP A 170 10.04 -5.66 16.27
CA ASP A 170 11.22 -6.18 16.98
C ASP A 170 11.84 -5.16 17.95
N ASP A 171 11.49 -3.88 17.81
CA ASP A 171 11.98 -2.80 18.68
C ASP A 171 11.21 -2.69 20.01
N GLY A 172 10.32 -3.65 20.30
CA GLY A 172 9.52 -3.68 21.52
C GLY A 172 8.35 -2.71 21.53
N GLY A 173 8.01 -2.11 20.38
CA GLY A 173 6.81 -1.29 20.22
C GLY A 173 5.50 -2.08 20.41
N ASP A 174 4.39 -1.34 20.50
CA ASP A 174 3.06 -1.94 20.66
C ASP A 174 2.68 -2.87 19.50
N LEU A 175 1.88 -3.89 19.80
CA LEU A 175 1.28 -4.73 18.77
C LEU A 175 0.41 -3.88 17.84
N VAL A 176 0.63 -4.05 16.53
CA VAL A 176 -0.15 -3.36 15.52
C VAL A 176 -1.23 -4.30 15.01
N GLY A 177 -2.46 -4.12 15.46
CA GLY A 177 -3.59 -4.93 15.05
C GLY A 177 -4.17 -4.56 13.67
N LEU A 178 -4.59 -5.58 12.91
CA LEU A 178 -5.56 -5.37 11.84
C LEU A 178 -6.87 -4.84 12.45
N ARG A 179 -7.37 -3.73 11.90
CA ARG A 179 -8.65 -3.18 12.36
C ARG A 179 -9.82 -4.01 11.86
N GLY A 180 -10.62 -4.48 12.81
CA GLY A 180 -11.77 -5.34 12.58
C GLY A 180 -11.36 -6.74 12.15
N VAL A 181 -12.36 -7.53 11.81
CA VAL A 181 -12.20 -8.94 11.42
C VAL A 181 -12.35 -9.07 9.91
N ARG A 182 -11.73 -10.09 9.31
CA ARG A 182 -11.93 -10.44 7.90
C ARG A 182 -12.54 -11.82 7.82
N SER A 183 -13.78 -11.91 7.39
CA SER A 183 -14.42 -13.20 7.17
C SER A 183 -13.92 -13.80 5.85
N VAL A 184 -13.38 -15.02 5.92
CA VAL A 184 -12.84 -15.76 4.77
C VAL A 184 -13.65 -17.03 4.59
N GLN A 185 -14.02 -17.34 3.34
CA GLN A 185 -14.77 -18.54 3.01
C GLN A 185 -13.84 -19.66 2.53
N PHE A 186 -14.04 -20.85 3.09
CA PHE A 186 -13.44 -22.12 2.68
C PHE A 186 -14.57 -23.05 2.22
N PRO A 187 -15.12 -22.81 1.01
CA PRO A 187 -16.26 -23.57 0.53
C PRO A 187 -15.87 -25.03 0.31
N ARG A 188 -16.75 -25.94 0.71
CA ARG A 188 -16.63 -27.35 0.37
C ARG A 188 -17.20 -27.60 -1.03
N PRO A 189 -16.67 -28.60 -1.77
CA PRO A 189 -17.30 -29.06 -2.99
C PRO A 189 -18.77 -29.44 -2.72
N LEU A 190 -19.66 -29.02 -3.61
CA LEU A 190 -21.03 -29.51 -3.62
C LEU A 190 -20.99 -31.02 -3.86
N ARG A 191 -21.66 -31.78 -2.98
CA ARG A 191 -21.84 -33.22 -3.13
C ARG A 191 -22.80 -33.56 -4.26
#